data_AF-A0A1V4SUZ6-F1
#
_entry.id   AF-A0A1V4SUZ6-F1
#
_cell.length_a   1.000
_cell.length_b   1.000
_cell.length_c   1.000
_cell.angle_alpha   90.00
_cell.angle_beta   90.00
_cell.angle_gamma   90.00
#
_symmetry.space_group_name_H-M   'P 1'
#
loop_
_entity.id
_entity.type
_entity.pdbx_description
1 polymer ?
#
loop_
_entity_poly.entity_id
_entity_poly.type
_entity_poly.pdbx_seq_one_letter_code
_entity_poly.pdbx_strand_id
1 'polypeptide(L)' 'MKESNIKLAQQDIDEALKTVEDLERVIDEDGVSKDTLKEKFITLSERLQKLEDLLKSEGIL' A
#
# COMPACT_ATOMS: atom_id res chain seq x y z
N MET A 1 14.88 14.15 -13.21
CA MET A 1 14.23 14.03 -11.88
C MET A 1 15.29 14.24 -10.82
N LYS A 2 15.00 14.99 -9.75
CA LYS A 2 15.96 15.15 -8.65
C LYS A 2 16.13 13.80 -7.96
N GLU A 3 17.37 13.39 -7.72
CA GLU A 3 17.76 12.11 -7.11
C GLU A 3 17.01 11.83 -5.78
N SER A 4 16.68 12.89 -5.05
CA SER A 4 15.86 12.87 -3.83
C SER A 4 14.47 12.26 -4.06
N ASN A 5 13.84 12.56 -5.20
CA ASN A 5 12.47 12.13 -5.48
C ASN A 5 12.44 10.65 -5.90
N ILE A 6 13.53 10.15 -6.50
CA ILE A 6 13.68 8.74 -6.85
C ILE A 6 13.85 7.90 -5.58
N LYS A 7 14.63 8.38 -4.61
CA LYS A 7 14.81 7.69 -3.32
C LYS A 7 13.53 7.62 -2.49
N LEU A 8 12.73 8.69 -2.49
CA LEU A 8 11.43 8.70 -1.82
C LEU A 8 10.46 7.70 -2.48
N ALA A 9 10.40 7.70 -3.81
CA ALA A 9 9.58 6.73 -4.54
C ALA A 9 10.01 5.27 -4.29
N GLN A 10 11.32 5.01 -4.19
CA GLN A 10 11.83 3.68 -3.81
C GLN A 10 11.42 3.29 -2.39
N GLN A 11 11.49 4.22 -1.43
CA GLN A 11 11.03 3.96 -0.06
C GLN A 11 9.54 3.64 0.00
N ASP A 12 8.70 4.41 -0.72
CA ASP A 12 7.26 4.17 -0.76
C ASP A 12 6.92 2.81 -1.39
N ILE A 13 7.68 2.40 -2.41
CA ILE A 13 7.54 1.08 -3.05
C ILE A 13 7.96 -0.03 -2.08
N ASP A 14 9.09 0.11 -1.39
CA ASP A 14 9.57 -0.87 -0.42
C ASP A 14 8.60 -1.03 0.76
N GLU A 15 8.02 0.06 1.25
CA GLU A 15 6.97 0.00 2.29
C GLU A 15 5.69 -0.68 1.80
N ALA A 16 5.29 -0.43 0.55
CA ALA A 16 4.14 -1.08 -0.04
C ALA A 16 4.37 -2.59 -0.19
N LEU A 17 5.54 -3.01 -0.69
CA LEU A 17 5.92 -4.41 -0.83
C LEU A 17 5.96 -5.12 0.53
N LYS A 18 6.57 -4.48 1.53
CA LYS A 18 6.62 -5.03 2.90
C LYS A 18 5.23 -5.19 3.52
N THR A 19 4.31 -4.26 3.25
CA THR A 19 2.93 -4.35 3.72
C THR A 19 2.18 -5.53 3.09
N VAL A 20 2.48 -5.85 1.83
CA VAL A 20 1.92 -7.02 1.13
C VAL A 20 2.52 -8.32 1.67
N GLU A 21 3.83 -8.39 1.88
CA GLU A 21 4.50 -9.56 2.48
C GLU A 21 4.00 -9.84 3.90
N ASP A 22 3.79 -8.81 4.72
CA ASP A 22 3.23 -8.96 6.07
C ASP A 22 1.76 -9.42 6.02
N LEU A 23 1.01 -9.04 4.98
CA LEU A 23 -0.35 -9.52 4.75
C LEU A 23 -0.39 -10.98 4.34
N GLU A 24 0.49 -11.41 3.42
CA GLU A 24 0.62 -12.80 3.01
C GLU A 24 1.04 -13.68 4.19
N ARG A 25 2.01 -13.24 4.99
CA ARG A 25 2.44 -13.97 6.20
C ARG A 25 1.34 -14.10 7.24
N VAL A 26 0.53 -13.05 7.43
CA VAL A 26 -0.62 -13.09 8.34
C VAL A 26 -1.66 -14.07 7.80
N ILE A 27 -2.01 -14.02 6.51
CA ILE A 27 -3.01 -14.91 5.89
C ILE A 27 -2.61 -16.39 5.93
N ASP A 28 -1.31 -16.71 5.84
CA ASP A 28 -0.78 -18.08 5.92
C ASP A 28 -0.70 -18.64 7.35
N GLU A 29 -0.88 -17.82 8.40
CA GLU A 29 -0.97 -18.27 9.78
C GLU A 29 -2.43 -18.55 10.17
N ASP A 30 -2.74 -19.82 10.48
CA ASP A 30 -4.03 -20.26 11.02
C ASP A 30 -4.40 -19.41 12.26
N GLY A 31 -5.36 -18.49 12.12
CA GLY A 31 -5.81 -17.63 13.21
C GLY A 31 -6.20 -16.19 12.87
N VAL A 32 -6.06 -15.75 11.60
CA VAL A 32 -6.46 -14.38 11.22
C VAL A 32 -7.97 -14.19 11.38
N SER A 33 -8.35 -13.33 12.32
CA SER A 33 -9.74 -12.94 12.45
C SER A 33 -10.19 -12.21 11.18
N LYS A 34 -11.41 -12.51 10.73
CA LYS A 34 -12.04 -11.83 9.59
C LYS A 34 -12.02 -10.30 9.74
N ASP A 35 -12.02 -9.82 10.99
CA ASP A 35 -11.96 -8.40 11.32
C ASP A 35 -10.58 -7.80 11.01
N THR A 36 -9.49 -8.49 11.34
CA THR A 36 -8.11 -8.06 10.98
C THR A 36 -7.93 -8.00 9.47
N LEU A 37 -8.45 -9.00 8.73
CA LEU A 37 -8.38 -9.01 7.27
C LEU A 37 -9.19 -7.84 6.67
N LYS A 38 -10.35 -7.55 7.23
CA LYS A 38 -11.21 -6.45 6.81
C LYS A 38 -10.57 -5.08 7.06
N GLU A 39 -9.93 -4.88 8.21
CA GLU A 39 -9.19 -3.66 8.53
C GLU A 39 -8.03 -3.42 7.54
N LYS A 40 -7.27 -4.46 7.24
CA LYS A 40 -6.16 -4.40 6.29
C LYS A 40 -6.65 -4.09 4.87
N PHE A 41 -7.78 -4.68 4.46
CA PHE A 41 -8.38 -4.40 3.16
C PHE A 41 -8.92 -2.98 3.04
N ILE A 42 -9.56 -2.46 4.09
CA ILE A 42 -10.01 -1.06 4.15
C ILE A 42 -8.80 -0.12 4.06
N THR A 43 -7.74 -0.39 4.83
CA THR A 43 -6.51 0.41 4.82
C THR A 43 -5.86 0.44 3.44
N LEU A 44 -5.81 -0.71 2.76
CA LEU A 44 -5.29 -0.80 1.39
C LEU A 44 -6.15 0.00 0.40
N SER A 45 -7.48 -0.11 0.51
CA SER A 45 -8.41 0.62 -0.35
C SER A 45 -8.29 2.13 -0.18
N GLU A 46 -8.14 2.61 1.05
CA GLU A 46 -7.92 4.04 1.32
C GLU A 46 -6.60 4.55 0.75
N ARG A 47 -5.53 3.75 0.81
CA ARG A 47 -4.23 4.09 0.21
C ARG A 47 -4.32 4.14 -1.31
N LEU A 48 -5.01 3.17 -1.93
CA LEU A 48 -5.23 3.16 -3.37
C LEU A 48 -6.06 4.35 -3.83
N GLN A 49 -7.11 4.72 -3.09
CA GLN A 49 -7.93 5.89 -3.43
C GLN A 49 -7.10 7.18 -3.39
N LYS A 50 -6.28 7.36 -2.35
CA LYS A 50 -5.37 8.51 -2.24
C LYS A 50 -4.36 8.56 -3.39
N LEU A 51 -3.83 7.41 -3.79
CA LEU A 51 -2.93 7.33 -4.95
C LEU A 51 -3.66 7.68 -6.24
N GLU A 52 -4.86 7.15 -6.45
CA GLU A 52 -5.69 7.44 -7.63
C GLU A 52 -6.04 8.93 -7.72
N ASP A 53 -6.42 9.54 -6.61
CA ASP A 53 -6.74 10.97 -6.53
C ASP A 53 -5.51 11.82 -6.83
N LEU A 54 -4.32 11.40 -6.37
CA LEU A 54 -3.05 12.06 -6.69
C LEU A 54 -2.74 11.96 -8.19
N LEU A 55 -2.90 10.78 -8.79
CA LEU A 55 -2.69 10.59 -10.23
C LEU A 55 -3.67 11.41 -11.08
N LYS A 56 -4.93 11.53 -10.66
CA LYS A 56 -5.92 12.41 -11.28
C LYS A 56 -5.52 13.88 -11.15
N SER A 57 -5.03 14.30 -9.99
CA SER A 57 -4.60 15.68 -9.76
C SER A 57 -3.40 16.10 -10.62
N GLU A 58 -2.52 15.14 -10.92
CA GLU A 58 -1.36 15.31 -11.81
C GLU A 58 -1.73 15.19 -13.30
N GLY A 59 -3.00 14.91 -13.62
CA GLY A 59 -3.49 14.75 -15.00
C GLY A 59 -2.98 13.49 -15.71
N ILE A 60 -2.55 12.48 -14.95
CA ILE A 60 -2.08 11.19 -15.46
C ILE A 60 -3.26 10.26 -15.73
N LEU A 61 -4.33 10.39 -14.94
CA LEU A 61 -5.62 9.69 -15.02
C LEU A 61 -6.75 10.70 -15.25
#